data_AF-A0A849WD77-F1
#
_entry.id   AF-A0A849WD77-F1
#
_cell.length_a   1.000
_cell.length_b   1.000
_cell.length_c   1.000
_cell.angle_alpha   90.00
_cell.angle_beta   90.00
_cell.angle_gamma   90.00
#
_symmetry.space_group_name_H-M   'P 1'
#
loop_
_entity.id
_entity.type
_entity.pdbx_description
1 polymer ?
#
loop_
_entity_poly.entity_id
_entity_poly.type
_entity_poly.pdbx_seq_one_letter_code
_entity_poly.pdbx_strand_id
1 'polypeptide(L)'
;QRQNLERLALEQEKIKEQQRQNLEQLALEQEKIRQEREKEIARQEQEQRERLFFLQQAEEKEKAHIQILKEMKEISEKIPSLMKSPLGDSQEFLKQIQKLFPKPEKKQANFFKKEEEKKPLKNSAPEKKLEIPFPVQKELFPEISLEDVCQKLHSVYSELRILEKHHAIKIHLLRRELNFPRETFDQAIKTLASQRKIDLVPADEENFERDERRDAYYDAIEDRTYYFIQWR
;
A
#
# COMPACT_ATOMS: atom_id res chain seq x y z
N GLN A 1 -36.33 -55.45 -25.38
CA GLN A 1 -37.11 -54.24 -25.03
C GLN A 1 -37.15 -53.99 -23.51
N ARG A 2 -37.59 -54.93 -22.66
CA ARG A 2 -37.57 -54.75 -21.18
C ARG A 2 -36.19 -54.39 -20.59
N GLN A 3 -35.13 -55.10 -20.96
CA GLN A 3 -33.77 -54.79 -20.48
C GLN A 3 -33.28 -53.38 -20.86
N ASN A 4 -33.73 -52.82 -22.00
CA ASN A 4 -33.37 -51.46 -22.38
C ASN A 4 -34.11 -50.42 -21.51
N LEU A 5 -35.35 -50.72 -21.10
CA LEU A 5 -36.12 -49.85 -20.21
C LEU A 5 -35.54 -49.85 -18.78
N GLU A 6 -35.11 -51.01 -18.27
CA GLU A 6 -34.42 -51.09 -16.98
C GLU A 6 -33.09 -50.33 -17.00
N ARG A 7 -32.33 -50.44 -18.10
CA ARG A 7 -31.07 -49.71 -18.25
C ARG A 7 -31.28 -48.19 -18.30
N LEU A 8 -32.31 -47.73 -19.03
CA LEU A 8 -32.69 -46.31 -19.07
C LEU A 8 -33.15 -45.78 -17.71
N ALA A 9 -33.88 -46.58 -16.93
CA ALA A 9 -34.34 -46.18 -15.60
C ALA A 9 -33.15 -46.00 -14.64
N LEU A 10 -32.21 -46.95 -14.63
CA LEU A 10 -30.97 -46.87 -13.84
C LEU A 10 -30.09 -45.67 -14.23
N GLU A 11 -30.00 -45.37 -15.53
CA GLU A 11 -29.22 -44.23 -16.02
C GLU A 11 -29.86 -42.89 -15.62
N GLN A 12 -31.19 -42.78 -15.68
CA GLN A 12 -31.91 -41.61 -15.17
C GLN A 12 -31.73 -41.42 -13.66
N GLU A 13 -31.72 -42.49 -12.88
CA GLU A 13 -31.54 -42.42 -11.43
C GLU A 13 -30.12 -41.93 -11.08
N LYS A 14 -29.09 -42.44 -11.76
CA LYS A 14 -27.71 -41.96 -11.62
C LYS A 14 -27.56 -40.49 -11.99
N ILE A 15 -28.19 -40.04 -13.07
CA ILE A 15 -28.16 -38.64 -13.49
C ILE A 15 -28.81 -37.74 -12.43
N LYS A 16 -29.95 -38.16 -11.86
CA LYS A 16 -30.62 -37.39 -10.79
C LYS A 16 -29.77 -37.32 -9.52
N GLU A 17 -29.11 -38.42 -9.16
CA GLU A 17 -28.23 -38.45 -7.98
C GLU A 17 -27.00 -37.55 -8.18
N GLN A 18 -26.37 -37.58 -9.36
CA GLN A 18 -25.27 -36.67 -9.69
C GLN A 18 -25.72 -35.19 -9.70
N GLN A 19 -26.89 -34.89 -10.26
CA GLN A 19 -27.44 -33.53 -10.23
C GLN A 19 -27.66 -33.05 -8.80
N ARG A 20 -28.17 -33.92 -7.91
CA ARG A 20 -28.37 -33.58 -6.51
C ARG A 20 -27.04 -33.30 -5.80
N GLN A 21 -26.03 -34.13 -6.02
CA GLN A 21 -24.69 -33.91 -5.46
C GLN A 21 -24.05 -32.61 -5.95
N ASN A 22 -24.19 -32.29 -7.25
CA ASN A 22 -23.67 -31.04 -7.80
C ASN A 22 -24.39 -29.81 -7.22
N LEU A 23 -25.71 -29.88 -7.05
CA LEU A 23 -26.47 -28.78 -6.44
C LEU A 23 -26.10 -28.57 -4.97
N GLU A 24 -25.84 -29.65 -4.23
CA GLU A 24 -25.40 -29.58 -2.83
C GLU A 24 -23.98 -28.98 -2.71
N GLN A 25 -23.06 -29.35 -3.60
CA GLN A 25 -21.74 -28.73 -3.68
C GLN A 25 -21.82 -27.23 -4.01
N LEU A 26 -22.66 -26.86 -4.97
CA LEU A 26 -22.84 -25.46 -5.36
C LEU A 26 -23.46 -24.62 -4.24
N ALA A 27 -24.37 -25.18 -3.45
CA ALA A 27 -24.93 -24.52 -2.28
C ALA A 27 -23.86 -24.27 -1.19
N LEU A 28 -23.01 -25.27 -0.90
CA LEU A 28 -21.91 -25.14 0.05
C LEU A 28 -20.87 -24.11 -0.40
N GLU A 29 -20.55 -24.08 -1.70
CA GLU A 29 -19.62 -23.11 -2.28
C GLU A 29 -20.16 -21.67 -2.18
N GLN A 30 -21.44 -21.46 -2.50
CA GLN A 30 -22.08 -20.15 -2.34
C GLN A 30 -22.09 -19.67 -0.89
N GLU A 31 -22.34 -20.57 0.07
CA GLU A 31 -22.33 -20.22 1.48
C GLU A 31 -20.92 -19.86 1.97
N LYS A 32 -19.89 -20.57 1.51
CA LYS A 32 -18.49 -20.24 1.80
C LYS A 32 -18.10 -18.87 1.24
N ILE A 33 -18.43 -18.60 -0.02
CA ILE A 33 -18.17 -17.30 -0.67
C ILE A 33 -18.88 -16.17 0.10
N ARG A 34 -20.12 -16.40 0.54
CA ARG A 34 -20.87 -15.41 1.31
C ARG A 34 -20.18 -15.11 2.65
N GLN A 35 -19.73 -16.12 3.37
CA GLN A 35 -19.01 -15.93 4.64
C GLN A 35 -17.66 -15.23 4.46
N GLU A 36 -16.93 -15.53 3.38
CA GLU A 36 -15.68 -14.84 3.05
C GLU A 36 -15.91 -13.35 2.74
N ARG A 37 -16.94 -13.03 1.96
CA ARG A 37 -17.34 -11.63 1.69
C ARG A 37 -17.75 -10.88 2.95
N GLU A 38 -18.54 -11.50 3.83
CA GLU A 38 -18.94 -10.89 5.10
C GLU A 38 -17.71 -10.56 5.98
N LYS A 39 -16.73 -11.47 6.04
CA LYS A 39 -15.46 -11.24 6.77
C LYS A 39 -14.62 -10.12 6.14
N GLU A 40 -14.58 -10.07 4.81
CA GLU A 40 -13.81 -9.05 4.11
C GLU A 40 -14.40 -7.65 4.30
N ILE A 41 -15.73 -7.52 4.24
CA ILE A 41 -16.42 -6.25 4.52
C ILE A 41 -16.12 -5.80 5.96
N ALA A 42 -16.22 -6.71 6.94
CA ALA A 42 -15.90 -6.39 8.33
C ALA A 42 -14.45 -5.91 8.52
N ARG A 43 -13.50 -6.53 7.79
CA ARG A 43 -12.09 -6.12 7.81
C ARG A 43 -11.89 -4.74 7.18
N GLN A 44 -12.54 -4.47 6.04
CA GLN A 44 -12.47 -3.16 5.39
C GLN A 44 -13.06 -2.05 6.27
N GLU A 45 -14.19 -2.29 6.92
CA GLU A 45 -14.79 -1.33 7.86
C GLU A 45 -13.87 -1.05 9.05
N GLN A 46 -13.23 -2.07 9.60
CA GLN A 46 -12.26 -1.89 10.68
C GLN A 46 -11.06 -1.06 10.21
N GLU A 47 -10.48 -1.37 9.05
CA GLU A 47 -9.34 -0.63 8.50
C GLU A 47 -9.71 0.84 8.23
N GLN A 48 -10.91 1.11 7.71
CA GLN A 48 -11.40 2.48 7.52
C GLN A 48 -11.52 3.23 8.85
N ARG A 49 -12.06 2.59 9.90
CA ARG A 49 -12.15 3.20 11.23
C ARG A 49 -10.78 3.51 11.81
N GLU A 50 -9.83 2.60 11.70
CA GLU A 50 -8.45 2.81 12.15
C GLU A 50 -7.79 3.95 11.37
N ARG A 51 -7.93 4.00 10.05
CA ARG A 51 -7.41 5.11 9.22
C ARG A 51 -7.99 6.47 9.63
N LEU A 52 -9.30 6.55 9.82
CA LEU A 52 -9.95 7.79 10.27
C LEU A 52 -9.45 8.22 11.65
N PHE A 53 -9.27 7.28 12.58
CA PHE A 53 -8.70 7.57 13.89
C PHE A 53 -7.27 8.13 13.80
N PHE A 54 -6.41 7.55 12.96
CA PHE A 54 -5.04 8.07 12.75
C PHE A 54 -5.01 9.44 12.10
N LEU A 55 -5.89 9.69 11.12
CA LEU A 55 -6.01 11.01 10.49
C LEU A 55 -6.45 12.07 11.49
N GLN A 56 -7.43 11.76 12.34
CA GLN A 56 -7.88 12.67 13.38
C GLN A 56 -6.76 12.99 14.38
N GLN A 57 -5.99 11.98 14.82
CA GLN A 57 -4.81 12.22 15.67
C GLN A 57 -3.75 13.09 14.99
N ALA A 58 -3.53 12.90 13.69
CA ALA A 58 -2.57 13.69 12.93
C ALA A 58 -3.02 15.16 12.85
N GLU A 59 -4.30 15.41 12.58
CA GLU A 59 -4.87 16.76 12.54
C GLU A 59 -4.77 17.48 13.89
N GLU A 60 -5.03 16.78 15.00
CA GLU A 60 -4.87 17.35 16.35
C GLU A 60 -3.41 17.74 16.65
N LYS A 61 -2.45 16.88 16.26
CA LYS A 61 -1.02 17.18 16.43
C LYS A 61 -0.58 18.34 15.55
N GLU A 62 -1.09 18.43 14.33
CA GLU A 62 -0.81 19.55 13.43
C GLU A 62 -1.35 20.87 14.00
N LYS A 63 -2.60 20.87 14.51
CA LYS A 63 -3.17 22.05 15.20
C LYS A 63 -2.34 22.47 16.40
N ALA A 64 -1.90 21.51 17.22
CA ALA A 64 -1.01 21.78 18.35
C ALA A 64 0.35 22.37 17.90
N HIS A 65 0.92 21.84 16.81
CA HIS A 65 2.17 22.35 16.26
C HIS A 65 2.02 23.79 15.72
N ILE A 66 0.94 24.07 14.99
CA ILE A 66 0.62 25.42 14.51
C ILE A 66 0.45 26.39 15.69
N GLN A 67 -0.20 25.96 16.77
CA GLN A 67 -0.37 26.78 17.97
C GLN A 67 0.97 27.13 18.62
N ILE A 68 1.88 26.15 18.76
CA ILE A 68 3.24 26.38 19.25
C ILE A 68 4.00 27.37 18.34
N LEU A 69 3.90 27.23 17.03
CA LEU A 69 4.55 28.15 16.09
C LEU A 69 4.00 29.58 16.20
N LYS A 70 2.70 29.76 16.43
CA LYS A 70 2.10 31.07 16.69
C LYS A 70 2.64 31.69 17.99
N GLU A 71 2.69 30.90 19.06
CA GLU A 71 3.24 31.33 20.35
C GLU A 71 4.73 31.70 20.23
N MET A 72 5.53 30.90 19.51
CA MET A 72 6.93 31.23 19.24
C MET A 72 7.08 32.51 18.40
N LYS A 73 6.20 32.74 17.43
CA LYS A 73 6.20 33.97 16.64
C LYS A 73 5.90 35.19 17.50
N GLU A 74 4.86 35.13 18.36
CA GLU A 74 4.56 36.22 19.29
C GLU A 74 5.71 36.51 20.27
N ILE A 75 6.36 35.47 20.78
CA ILE A 75 7.55 35.62 21.65
C ILE A 75 8.68 36.29 20.84
N SER A 76 8.92 35.85 19.61
CA SER A 76 9.96 36.42 18.74
C SER A 76 9.69 37.89 18.37
N GLU A 77 8.44 38.32 18.26
CA GLU A 77 8.07 39.72 17.99
C GLU A 77 8.20 40.59 19.24
N LYS A 78 8.02 40.03 20.44
CA LYS A 78 8.21 40.73 21.72
C LYS A 78 9.70 40.90 22.09
N ILE A 79 10.59 40.02 21.66
CA ILE A 79 12.03 40.06 21.99
C ILE A 79 12.75 41.34 21.48
N PRO A 80 12.57 41.80 20.23
CA PRO A 80 13.15 43.05 19.73
C PRO A 80 12.68 44.30 20.51
N SER A 81 11.46 44.27 21.05
CA SER A 81 10.92 45.39 21.85
C SER A 81 11.58 45.54 23.22
N LEU A 82 12.16 44.45 23.76
CA LEU A 82 12.94 44.42 25.01
C LEU A 82 14.43 44.72 24.80
N MET A 83 14.94 44.66 23.57
CA MET A 83 16.38 44.83 23.26
C MET A 83 16.81 46.30 23.03
N LYS A 84 15.98 47.29 23.36
CA LYS A 84 16.32 48.73 23.19
C LYS A 84 17.26 49.32 24.27
N SER A 85 17.91 48.50 25.11
CA SER A 85 18.95 48.95 26.03
C SER A 85 20.08 47.92 26.12
N PRO A 86 21.30 48.21 25.63
CA PRO A 86 22.27 47.14 25.36
C PRO A 86 23.08 46.65 26.57
N LEU A 87 22.94 47.16 27.81
CA LEU A 87 23.81 46.69 28.92
C LEU A 87 23.18 46.60 30.33
N GLY A 88 21.89 46.87 30.51
CA GLY A 88 21.25 46.86 31.85
C GLY A 88 20.58 45.55 32.26
N ASP A 89 19.92 44.85 31.32
CA ASP A 89 18.83 43.92 31.68
C ASP A 89 19.10 42.45 31.33
N SER A 90 20.35 42.09 31.01
CA SER A 90 20.70 40.69 30.67
C SER A 90 20.47 39.71 31.84
N GLN A 91 20.57 40.18 33.09
CA GLN A 91 20.24 39.38 34.27
C GLN A 91 18.73 39.22 34.53
N GLU A 92 17.92 40.24 34.25
CA GLU A 92 16.46 40.14 34.38
C GLU A 92 15.87 39.30 33.25
N PHE A 93 16.41 39.43 32.04
CA PHE A 93 16.05 38.61 30.89
C PHE A 93 16.31 37.11 31.14
N LEU A 94 17.47 36.75 31.70
CA LEU A 94 17.77 35.36 32.07
C LEU A 94 16.84 34.82 33.17
N LYS A 95 16.44 35.65 34.14
CA LYS A 95 15.47 35.26 35.18
C LYS A 95 14.04 35.11 34.64
N GLN A 96 13.65 35.90 33.65
CA GLN A 96 12.34 35.75 32.99
C GLN A 96 12.31 34.51 32.09
N ILE A 97 13.37 34.22 31.35
CA ILE A 97 13.49 32.99 30.57
C ILE A 97 13.44 31.74 31.47
N GLN A 98 14.10 31.77 32.65
CA GLN A 98 14.02 30.66 33.62
C GLN A 98 12.61 30.44 34.22
N LYS A 99 11.71 31.44 34.17
CA LYS A 99 10.32 31.28 34.62
C LYS A 99 9.41 30.71 33.53
N LEU A 100 9.79 30.81 32.27
CA LEU A 100 9.03 30.32 31.11
C LEU A 100 9.27 28.82 30.83
N PHE A 101 10.30 28.22 31.43
CA PHE A 101 10.52 26.77 31.40
C PHE A 101 10.05 26.13 32.72
N PRO A 102 9.14 25.14 32.69
CA PRO A 102 8.69 24.47 33.91
C PRO A 102 9.87 23.68 34.53
N LYS A 103 10.06 23.82 35.85
CA LYS A 103 11.07 23.06 36.59
C LYS A 103 10.79 21.55 36.48
N PRO A 104 11.82 20.70 36.35
CA PRO A 104 11.62 19.26 36.45
C PRO A 104 11.15 18.91 37.86
N GLU A 105 9.96 18.33 37.99
CA GLU A 105 9.50 17.76 39.25
C GLU A 105 10.44 16.64 39.68
N LYS A 106 10.97 16.77 40.90
CA LYS A 106 11.70 15.72 41.60
C LYS A 106 10.75 14.53 41.82
N LYS A 107 10.86 13.49 40.99
CA LYS A 107 10.36 12.17 41.37
C LYS A 107 11.28 11.59 42.43
N GLN A 108 10.71 11.37 43.61
CA GLN A 108 11.32 10.68 44.74
C GLN A 108 11.77 9.28 44.30
N ALA A 109 13.03 8.96 44.58
CA ALA A 109 13.48 7.59 44.67
C ALA A 109 13.06 7.04 46.04
N ASN A 110 12.36 5.90 46.07
CA ASN A 110 12.42 4.98 47.19
C ASN A 110 12.22 3.53 46.70
N PHE A 111 13.31 2.80 46.83
CA PHE A 111 13.45 1.41 47.30
C PHE A 111 12.89 0.22 46.52
N PHE A 112 13.87 -0.58 46.09
CA PHE A 112 13.91 -1.98 45.65
C PHE A 112 12.97 -2.97 46.35
N LYS A 113 12.52 -3.98 45.58
CA LYS A 113 12.79 -5.41 45.86
C LYS A 113 12.76 -6.26 44.58
N LYS A 114 13.61 -7.29 44.58
CA LYS A 114 13.77 -8.43 43.64
C LYS A 114 12.40 -9.04 43.27
N GLU A 115 12.19 -9.74 42.15
CA GLU A 115 12.90 -10.95 41.71
C GLU A 115 12.37 -11.39 40.31
N GLU A 116 13.25 -12.03 39.54
CA GLU A 116 13.02 -13.06 38.51
C GLU A 116 12.21 -12.85 37.19
N GLU A 117 12.94 -13.20 36.11
CA GLU A 117 12.54 -13.96 34.92
C GLU A 117 11.84 -13.32 33.69
N LYS A 118 12.58 -13.46 32.59
CA LYS A 118 12.19 -13.77 31.19
C LYS A 118 11.82 -12.64 30.21
N LYS A 119 12.84 -12.34 29.39
CA LYS A 119 12.88 -11.92 27.97
C LYS A 119 12.08 -10.67 27.54
N PRO A 120 12.74 -9.65 26.96
CA PRO A 120 12.09 -8.76 26.01
C PRO A 120 12.34 -9.20 24.56
N LEU A 121 11.26 -9.40 23.80
CA LEU A 121 11.27 -9.27 22.35
C LEU A 121 11.71 -7.85 21.99
N LYS A 122 12.75 -7.75 21.16
CA LYS A 122 13.19 -6.50 20.56
C LYS A 122 12.16 -6.07 19.51
N ASN A 123 11.38 -5.04 19.82
CA ASN A 123 10.79 -4.16 18.82
C ASN A 123 11.90 -3.24 18.32
N SER A 124 12.55 -3.59 17.21
CA SER A 124 13.32 -2.64 16.41
C SER A 124 12.36 -1.97 15.43
N ALA A 125 12.19 -0.67 15.62
CA ALA A 125 11.50 0.25 14.72
C ALA A 125 11.96 0.13 13.26
N PRO A 126 11.11 0.45 12.28
CA PRO A 126 11.58 0.95 11.00
C PRO A 126 11.37 2.47 10.93
N GLU A 127 12.52 3.12 10.73
CA GLU A 127 12.79 4.29 9.90
C GLU A 127 11.59 5.07 9.35
N LYS A 128 11.54 6.35 9.75
CA LYS A 128 10.83 7.42 9.06
C LYS A 128 11.26 7.47 7.59
N LYS A 129 10.35 7.14 6.68
CA LYS A 129 10.30 7.76 5.35
C LYS A 129 9.19 8.81 5.36
N LEU A 130 9.61 10.07 5.32
CA LEU A 130 8.76 11.19 4.98
C LEU A 130 8.41 11.06 3.49
N GLU A 131 7.20 10.64 3.17
CA GLU A 131 6.61 10.88 1.86
C GLU A 131 5.48 11.91 2.03
N ILE A 132 5.72 13.08 1.44
CA ILE A 132 4.80 14.20 1.33
C ILE A 132 3.61 13.74 0.46
N PRO A 133 2.34 14.00 0.84
CA PRO A 133 1.22 13.67 -0.01
C PRO A 133 1.24 14.61 -1.23
N PHE A 134 1.56 14.07 -2.40
CA PHE A 134 1.34 14.77 -3.67
C PHE A 134 -0.16 15.00 -3.84
N PRO A 135 -0.59 16.20 -4.28
CA PRO A 135 -1.97 16.43 -4.64
C PRO A 135 -2.29 15.56 -5.85
N VAL A 136 -3.41 14.85 -5.80
CA VAL A 136 -4.01 14.21 -6.98
C VAL A 136 -4.44 15.33 -7.92
N GLN A 137 -3.50 15.81 -8.73
CA GLN A 137 -3.85 16.47 -9.97
C GLN A 137 -4.56 15.39 -10.79
N LYS A 138 -5.84 15.59 -11.09
CA LYS A 138 -6.42 14.99 -12.29
C LYS A 138 -5.63 15.58 -13.45
N GLU A 139 -4.50 14.97 -13.76
CA GLU A 139 -3.81 15.22 -15.02
C GLU A 139 -4.83 14.89 -16.09
N LEU A 140 -5.25 15.91 -16.83
CA LEU A 140 -5.73 15.71 -18.18
C LEU A 140 -4.60 14.96 -18.86
N PHE A 141 -4.74 13.64 -19.00
CA PHE A 141 -3.91 12.90 -19.92
C PHE A 141 -4.07 13.62 -21.26
N PRO A 142 -3.00 14.13 -21.88
CA PRO A 142 -3.09 14.49 -23.28
C PRO A 142 -3.67 13.28 -24.02
N GLU A 143 -4.39 13.50 -25.11
CA GLU A 143 -4.76 12.41 -26.02
C GLU A 143 -3.47 11.83 -26.61
N ILE A 144 -2.79 10.99 -25.83
CA ILE A 144 -1.56 10.32 -26.21
C ILE A 144 -2.01 9.18 -27.11
N SER A 145 -1.55 9.19 -28.35
CA SER A 145 -1.87 8.12 -29.29
C SER A 145 -1.32 6.79 -28.77
N LEU A 146 -1.99 5.67 -29.10
CA LEU A 146 -1.52 4.33 -28.74
C LEU A 146 -0.10 4.07 -29.26
N GLU A 147 0.26 4.65 -30.40
CA GLU A 147 1.59 4.56 -31.00
C GLU A 147 2.66 5.21 -30.12
N ASP A 148 2.37 6.39 -29.57
CA ASP A 148 3.28 7.11 -28.66
C ASP A 148 3.47 6.34 -27.35
N VAL A 149 2.41 5.70 -26.86
CA VAL A 149 2.48 4.81 -25.68
C VAL A 149 3.40 3.63 -25.96
N CYS A 150 3.25 2.99 -27.13
CA CYS A 150 4.12 1.88 -27.54
C CYS A 150 5.59 2.29 -27.64
N GLN A 151 5.88 3.47 -28.20
CA GLN A 151 7.25 3.99 -28.30
C GLN A 151 7.86 4.31 -26.94
N LYS A 152 7.09 4.96 -26.05
CA LYS A 152 7.55 5.23 -24.68
C LYS A 152 7.81 3.93 -23.92
N LEU A 153 6.98 2.92 -24.12
CA LEU A 153 7.15 1.59 -23.52
C LEU A 153 8.47 0.94 -23.97
N HIS A 154 8.81 1.07 -25.26
CA HIS A 154 10.10 0.61 -25.79
C HIS A 154 11.30 1.35 -25.18
N SER A 155 11.20 2.67 -25.05
CA SER A 155 12.26 3.50 -24.46
C SER A 155 12.57 3.08 -23.04
N VAL A 156 11.53 3.01 -22.20
CA VAL A 156 11.67 2.62 -20.79
C VAL A 156 12.16 1.19 -20.66
N TYR A 157 11.66 0.27 -21.49
CA TYR A 157 12.15 -1.10 -21.52
C TYR A 157 13.66 -1.17 -21.83
N SER A 158 14.12 -0.38 -22.80
CA SER A 158 15.53 -0.34 -23.21
C SER A 158 16.42 0.20 -22.08
N GLU A 159 15.96 1.21 -21.36
CA GLU A 159 16.66 1.77 -20.21
C GLU A 159 16.74 0.78 -19.04
N LEU A 160 15.60 0.17 -18.67
CA LEU A 160 15.54 -0.81 -17.59
C LEU A 160 16.36 -2.07 -17.90
N ARG A 161 16.43 -2.49 -19.17
CA ARG A 161 17.22 -3.66 -19.58
C ARG A 161 18.71 -3.46 -19.31
N ILE A 162 19.22 -2.25 -19.52
CA ILE A 162 20.61 -1.91 -19.24
C ILE A 162 20.88 -1.97 -17.73
N LEU A 163 19.93 -1.50 -16.92
CA LEU A 163 20.05 -1.45 -15.47
C LEU A 163 19.93 -2.84 -14.82
N GLU A 164 18.97 -3.66 -15.23
CA GLU A 164 18.71 -4.96 -14.61
C GLU A 164 19.62 -6.08 -15.13
N LYS A 165 20.37 -5.86 -16.23
CA LYS A 165 21.21 -6.88 -16.91
C LYS A 165 20.46 -8.15 -17.32
N HIS A 166 19.14 -8.15 -17.24
CA HIS A 166 18.26 -9.24 -17.63
C HIS A 166 17.52 -8.90 -18.93
N HIS A 167 17.32 -9.91 -19.77
CA HIS A 167 16.58 -9.75 -21.03
C HIS A 167 15.07 -9.76 -20.84
N ALA A 168 14.56 -10.16 -19.68
CA ALA A 168 13.15 -10.17 -19.36
C ALA A 168 12.90 -9.23 -18.18
N ILE A 169 11.95 -8.32 -18.34
CA ILE A 169 11.62 -7.30 -17.33
C ILE A 169 10.22 -7.58 -16.82
N LYS A 170 9.99 -7.38 -15.51
CA LYS A 170 8.65 -7.53 -14.93
C LYS A 170 7.72 -6.44 -15.48
N ILE A 171 6.56 -6.84 -15.96
CA ILE A 171 5.60 -5.92 -16.60
C ILE A 171 5.18 -4.78 -15.65
N HIS A 172 5.10 -5.05 -14.34
CA HIS A 172 4.73 -4.05 -13.35
C HIS A 172 5.78 -2.94 -13.17
N LEU A 173 7.07 -3.22 -13.42
CA LEU A 173 8.12 -2.19 -13.34
C LEU A 173 7.94 -1.18 -14.46
N LEU A 174 7.67 -1.64 -15.68
CA LEU A 174 7.38 -0.78 -16.82
C LEU A 174 6.14 0.09 -16.59
N ARG A 175 5.10 -0.50 -16.00
CA ARG A 175 3.89 0.25 -15.64
C ARG A 175 4.13 1.30 -14.55
N ARG A 176 5.08 1.08 -13.65
CA ARG A 176 5.40 2.06 -12.60
C ARG A 176 6.13 3.27 -13.16
N GLU A 177 7.04 3.04 -14.11
CA GLU A 177 7.76 4.12 -14.80
C GLU A 177 6.86 4.88 -15.76
N LEU A 178 5.93 4.17 -16.40
CA LEU A 178 4.96 4.74 -17.32
C LEU A 178 3.66 5.03 -16.56
N ASN A 179 3.50 6.27 -16.09
CA ASN A 179 2.28 6.77 -15.45
C ASN A 179 1.06 6.84 -16.44
N PHE A 180 0.77 5.77 -17.17
CA PHE A 180 -0.37 5.66 -18.08
C PHE A 180 -1.58 5.03 -17.38
N PRO A 181 -2.80 5.34 -17.87
CA PRO A 181 -3.99 4.59 -17.48
C PRO A 181 -3.80 3.09 -17.78
N ARG A 182 -4.33 2.24 -16.89
CA ARG A 182 -4.19 0.77 -16.99
C ARG A 182 -4.68 0.26 -18.35
N GLU A 183 -5.85 0.71 -18.77
CA GLU A 183 -6.49 0.27 -20.02
C GLU A 183 -5.61 0.55 -21.23
N THR A 184 -5.03 1.75 -21.29
CA THR A 184 -4.12 2.16 -22.37
C THR A 184 -2.83 1.37 -22.36
N PHE A 185 -2.26 1.11 -21.18
CA PHE A 185 -1.07 0.27 -21.03
C PHE A 185 -1.33 -1.18 -21.47
N ASP A 186 -2.43 -1.78 -21.00
CA ASP A 186 -2.80 -3.15 -21.35
C ASP A 186 -3.09 -3.27 -22.85
N GLN A 187 -3.71 -2.27 -23.46
CA GLN A 187 -3.93 -2.20 -24.90
C GLN A 187 -2.62 -2.08 -25.69
N ALA A 188 -1.65 -1.28 -25.22
CA ALA A 188 -0.34 -1.17 -25.84
C ALA A 188 0.44 -2.49 -25.76
N ILE A 189 0.44 -3.17 -24.61
CA ILE A 189 1.05 -4.50 -24.45
C ILE A 189 0.42 -5.52 -25.40
N LYS A 190 -0.92 -5.59 -25.46
CA LYS A 190 -1.62 -6.49 -26.39
C LYS A 190 -1.28 -6.18 -27.85
N THR A 191 -1.16 -4.90 -28.19
CA THR A 191 -0.80 -4.46 -29.55
C THR A 191 0.64 -4.82 -29.91
N LEU A 192 1.59 -4.63 -29.00
CA LEU A 192 2.98 -5.02 -29.22
C LEU A 192 3.14 -6.54 -29.32
N ALA A 193 2.40 -7.31 -28.52
CA ALA A 193 2.40 -8.77 -28.54
C ALA A 193 1.79 -9.31 -29.85
N SER A 194 0.68 -8.74 -30.31
CA SER A 194 0.06 -9.12 -31.59
C SER A 194 0.95 -8.79 -32.79
N GLN A 195 1.69 -7.67 -32.71
CA GLN A 195 2.73 -7.30 -33.68
C GLN A 195 4.01 -8.15 -33.57
N ARG A 196 4.09 -9.10 -32.62
CA ARG A 196 5.27 -9.95 -32.35
C ARG A 196 6.55 -9.17 -32.07
N LYS A 197 6.43 -7.94 -31.56
CA LYS A 197 7.58 -7.12 -31.13
C LYS A 197 8.08 -7.53 -29.75
N ILE A 198 7.18 -8.10 -28.94
CA ILE A 198 7.46 -8.52 -27.57
C ILE A 198 6.95 -9.94 -27.36
N ASP A 199 7.65 -10.67 -26.51
CA ASP A 199 7.23 -11.96 -25.97
C ASP A 199 6.75 -11.76 -24.53
N LEU A 200 5.59 -12.33 -24.22
CA LEU A 200 5.02 -12.35 -22.89
C LEU A 200 5.40 -13.69 -22.25
N VAL A 201 6.19 -13.63 -21.18
CA VAL A 201 6.74 -14.83 -20.54
C VAL A 201 6.01 -15.06 -19.20
N PRO A 202 5.46 -16.27 -18.97
CA PRO A 202 4.89 -16.63 -17.68
C PRO A 202 5.97 -16.66 -16.60
N ALA A 203 5.58 -16.48 -15.35
CA ALA A 203 6.52 -16.69 -14.25
C ALA A 203 6.67 -18.20 -14.00
N ASP A 204 7.91 -18.70 -14.01
CA ASP A 204 8.22 -20.00 -13.43
C ASP A 204 8.25 -19.88 -11.91
N GLU A 205 7.56 -20.78 -11.22
CA GLU A 205 7.36 -20.77 -9.76
C GLU A 205 8.67 -20.75 -8.95
N GLU A 206 9.80 -21.17 -9.53
CA GLU A 206 11.08 -21.34 -8.84
C GLU A 206 11.95 -20.07 -8.71
N ASN A 207 11.58 -18.94 -9.35
CA ASN A 207 12.45 -17.75 -9.44
C ASN A 207 12.06 -16.56 -8.55
N PHE A 208 11.19 -16.71 -7.55
CA PHE A 208 10.76 -15.57 -6.74
C PHE A 208 11.08 -15.68 -5.25
N GLU A 209 12.12 -14.93 -4.85
CA GLU A 209 12.12 -14.23 -3.57
C GLU A 209 10.87 -13.34 -3.53
N ARG A 210 9.87 -13.80 -2.77
CA ARG A 210 8.63 -13.08 -2.53
C ARG A 210 8.91 -11.79 -1.77
N ASP A 211 8.74 -10.65 -2.44
CA ASP A 211 8.52 -9.38 -1.75
C ASP A 211 7.04 -9.29 -1.31
N GLU A 212 6.70 -10.17 -0.35
CA GLU A 212 5.37 -10.50 0.17
C GLU A 212 4.56 -9.29 0.70
N ARG A 213 5.17 -8.10 0.79
CA ARG A 213 4.54 -6.91 1.38
C ARG A 213 4.04 -5.88 0.35
N ARG A 214 4.30 -6.07 -0.94
CA ARG A 214 3.76 -5.19 -2.01
C ARG A 214 2.87 -5.90 -3.03
N ASP A 215 2.97 -7.22 -3.13
CA ASP A 215 2.22 -8.00 -4.13
C ASP A 215 0.73 -8.15 -3.79
N ALA A 216 0.31 -7.98 -2.53
CA ALA A 216 -1.12 -8.07 -2.18
C ALA A 216 -2.02 -7.02 -2.89
N TYR A 217 -1.47 -5.89 -3.34
CA TYR A 217 -2.22 -4.90 -4.13
C TYR A 217 -2.30 -5.27 -5.63
N TYR A 218 -1.47 -6.23 -6.05
CA TYR A 218 -1.40 -6.78 -7.40
C TYR A 218 -1.88 -8.25 -7.49
N ASP A 219 -2.19 -8.89 -6.36
CA ASP A 219 -2.89 -10.19 -6.27
C ASP A 219 -4.38 -10.06 -6.59
N ALA A 220 -4.96 -8.86 -6.53
CA ALA A 220 -6.29 -8.57 -7.08
C ALA A 220 -6.33 -8.61 -8.63
N ILE A 221 -5.27 -9.13 -9.25
CA ILE A 221 -5.15 -9.36 -10.68
C ILE A 221 -5.40 -10.85 -10.91
N GLU A 222 -6.66 -11.24 -10.79
CA GLU A 222 -7.18 -12.59 -11.02
C GLU A 222 -6.99 -13.13 -12.46
N ASP A 223 -6.09 -12.55 -13.28
CA ASP A 223 -6.03 -12.85 -14.72
C ASP A 223 -4.63 -12.69 -15.36
N ARG A 224 -3.54 -12.89 -14.61
CA ARG A 224 -2.17 -12.81 -15.16
C ARG A 224 -1.60 -14.17 -15.53
N THR A 225 -1.72 -14.54 -16.80
CA THR A 225 -0.93 -15.61 -17.43
C THR A 225 0.53 -15.19 -17.69
N TYR A 226 0.86 -13.89 -17.65
CA TYR A 226 2.17 -13.36 -18.05
C TYR A 226 2.70 -12.32 -17.05
N TYR A 227 3.95 -12.51 -16.63
CA TYR A 227 4.60 -11.72 -15.59
C TYR A 227 5.78 -10.89 -16.12
N PHE A 228 6.40 -11.37 -17.19
CA PHE A 228 7.55 -10.74 -17.80
C PHE A 228 7.28 -10.40 -19.25
N ILE A 229 7.98 -9.38 -19.72
CA ILE A 229 8.05 -8.99 -21.12
C ILE A 229 9.50 -9.06 -21.57
N GLN A 230 9.70 -9.66 -22.75
CA GLN A 230 10.97 -9.70 -23.43
C GLN A 230 10.80 -9.04 -24.79
N TRP A 231 11.58 -8.01 -25.07
CA TRP A 231 11.61 -7.41 -26.39
C TRP A 231 12.47 -8.25 -27.33
N ARG A 232 11.97 -8.48 -28.54
CA ARG A 232 12.70 -9.21 -29.57
C ARG A 232 13.79 -8.37 -30.22
#